data_AF-A0A8R7QZV9-F1
#
_entry.id   AF-A0A8R7QZV9-F1
#
_cell.length_a   1.000
_cell.length_b   1.000
_cell.length_c   1.000
_cell.angle_alpha   90.00
_cell.angle_beta   90.00
_cell.angle_gamma   90.00
#
_symmetry.space_group_name_H-M   'P 1'
#
loop_
_entity.id
_entity.type
_entity.pdbx_description
1 polymer ?
#
loop_
_entity_poly.entity_id
_entity_poly.type
_entity_poly.pdbx_seq_one_letter_code
_entity_poly.pdbx_strand_id
1 'polypeptide(L)'
;MAPPPPPAAECPSRTTVLDLDDDLLREVFLRLPGLPSLVRAALSCRTFLSPVRSSPAFRRSFRALHPSPFVGLFVQRRGFKPEASSFKAHHSRPDPDFEAAARGGD
;
A
#
# COMPACT_ATOMS: atom_id res chain seq x y z
N MET A 1 44.12 -42.16 -3.46
CA MET A 1 43.09 -41.80 -2.46
C MET A 1 42.28 -40.67 -3.06
N ALA A 2 41.05 -40.94 -3.51
CA ALA A 2 40.21 -39.94 -4.14
C ALA A 2 39.68 -38.96 -3.07
N PRO A 3 39.53 -37.65 -3.38
CA PRO A 3 38.99 -36.68 -2.44
C PRO A 3 37.52 -37.01 -2.10
N PRO A 4 37.06 -36.71 -0.87
CA PRO A 4 35.68 -36.93 -0.49
C PRO A 4 34.74 -36.05 -1.33
N PRO A 5 33.52 -36.53 -1.63
CA PRO A 5 32.54 -35.75 -2.36
C PRO A 5 32.17 -34.47 -1.57
N PRO A 6 31.91 -33.33 -2.25
CA PRO A 6 31.44 -32.13 -1.59
C PRO A 6 30.12 -32.40 -0.87
N PRO A 7 29.87 -31.77 0.30
CA PRO A 7 28.59 -31.90 0.99
C PRO A 7 27.45 -31.52 0.04
N ALA A 8 26.40 -32.33 -0.01
CA ALA A 8 25.23 -32.08 -0.83
C ALA A 8 24.70 -30.68 -0.50
N ALA A 9 24.68 -29.80 -1.49
CA ALA A 9 24.09 -28.47 -1.36
C ALA A 9 22.63 -28.66 -0.92
N GLU A 10 22.30 -28.26 0.30
CA GLU A 10 20.92 -28.22 0.77
C GLU A 10 20.14 -27.31 -0.18
N CYS A 11 19.21 -27.90 -0.93
CA CYS A 11 18.26 -27.13 -1.73
C CYS A 11 17.59 -26.13 -0.79
N PRO A 12 17.59 -24.81 -1.08
CA PRO A 12 16.96 -23.84 -0.21
C PRO A 12 15.51 -24.26 -0.02
N SER A 13 15.14 -24.51 1.25
CA SER A 13 13.78 -24.87 1.65
C SER A 13 12.82 -23.88 1.02
N ARG A 14 11.85 -24.39 0.24
CA ARG A 14 10.90 -23.56 -0.49
C ARG A 14 9.98 -22.85 0.51
N THR A 15 10.32 -21.62 0.88
CA THR A 15 9.49 -20.79 1.75
C THR A 15 8.29 -20.30 0.95
N THR A 16 7.09 -20.61 1.43
CA THR A 16 5.86 -20.03 0.87
C THR A 16 5.61 -18.68 1.53
N VAL A 17 4.88 -17.80 0.85
CA VAL A 17 4.59 -16.46 1.41
C VAL A 17 3.75 -16.53 2.69
N LEU A 18 3.18 -17.69 3.02
CA LEU A 18 2.46 -17.97 4.26
C LEU A 18 3.39 -18.29 5.44
N ASP A 19 4.65 -18.65 5.18
CA ASP A 19 5.66 -18.96 6.21
C ASP A 19 6.39 -17.69 6.70
N LEU A 20 6.07 -16.52 6.13
CA LEU A 20 6.65 -15.24 6.53
C LEU A 20 6.04 -14.77 7.85
N ASP A 21 6.92 -14.31 8.74
CA ASP A 21 6.52 -13.61 9.97
C ASP A 21 5.77 -12.31 9.64
N ASP A 22 4.83 -11.93 10.50
CA ASP A 22 4.11 -10.66 10.45
C ASP A 22 5.06 -9.46 10.46
N ASP A 23 6.21 -9.54 11.15
CA ASP A 23 7.25 -8.50 11.13
C ASP A 23 7.84 -8.33 9.72
N LEU A 24 8.21 -9.43 9.07
CA LEU A 24 8.76 -9.41 7.71
C LEU A 24 7.73 -8.92 6.68
N LEU A 25 6.48 -9.37 6.79
CA LEU A 25 5.39 -8.89 5.93
C LEU A 25 5.21 -7.37 6.05
N ARG A 26 5.28 -6.84 7.27
CA ARG A 26 5.22 -5.38 7.51
C ARG A 26 6.38 -4.66 6.86
N GLU A 27 7.61 -5.16 6.97
CA GLU A 27 8.76 -4.55 6.31
C GLU A 27 8.64 -4.54 4.78
N VAL A 28 8.16 -5.64 4.20
CA VAL A 28 7.89 -5.70 2.74
C VAL A 28 6.83 -4.67 2.36
N PHE A 29 5.75 -4.59 3.14
CA PHE A 29 4.66 -3.64 2.88
C PHE A 29 5.06 -2.17 3.07
N LEU A 30 6.01 -1.85 3.97
CA LEU A 30 6.54 -0.49 4.11
C LEU A 30 7.28 -0.01 2.85
N ARG A 31 7.88 -0.93 2.09
CA ARG A 31 8.59 -0.63 0.84
C ARG A 31 7.67 -0.41 -0.36
N LEU A 32 6.36 -0.66 -0.23
CA LEU A 32 5.42 -0.42 -1.33
C LEU A 32 5.24 1.09 -1.58
N PRO A 33 5.13 1.53 -2.85
CA PRO A 33 5.22 2.96 -3.21
C PRO A 33 4.00 3.81 -2.82
N GLY A 34 2.96 3.21 -2.23
CA GLY A 34 1.78 3.97 -1.82
C GLY A 34 0.58 3.10 -1.43
N LEU A 35 -0.45 3.76 -0.91
CA LEU A 35 -1.67 3.14 -0.42
C LEU A 35 -2.37 2.20 -1.42
N PRO A 36 -2.52 2.52 -2.72
CA PRO A 36 -3.18 1.60 -3.65
C PRO A 36 -2.42 0.27 -3.81
N SER A 37 -1.09 0.31 -3.84
CA SER A 37 -0.24 -0.88 -3.91
C SER A 37 -0.33 -1.71 -2.62
N LEU A 38 -0.34 -1.04 -1.47
CA LEU A 38 -0.54 -1.67 -0.17
C LEU A 38 -1.90 -2.40 -0.09
N VAL A 39 -2.98 -1.76 -0.55
CA VAL A 39 -4.31 -2.36 -0.51
C VAL A 39 -4.39 -3.60 -1.41
N ARG A 40 -3.85 -3.53 -2.63
CA ARG A 40 -3.82 -4.70 -3.53
C ARG A 40 -3.02 -5.86 -2.94
N ALA A 41 -1.85 -5.58 -2.37
CA ALA A 41 -1.00 -6.60 -1.75
C ALA A 41 -1.66 -7.19 -0.49
N ALA A 42 -2.22 -6.37 0.39
CA ALA A 42 -2.87 -6.85 1.60
C ALA A 42 -4.13 -7.68 1.32
N LEU A 43 -4.83 -7.41 0.21
CA LEU A 43 -6.04 -8.15 -0.17
C LEU A 43 -5.76 -9.43 -0.98
N SER A 44 -4.52 -9.69 -1.39
CA SER A 44 -4.19 -10.93 -2.11
C SER A 44 -4.32 -12.17 -1.23
N CYS A 45 -4.13 -12.03 0.08
CA CYS A 45 -4.29 -13.10 1.06
C CYS A 45 -4.81 -12.59 2.40
N ARG A 46 -5.68 -13.36 3.05
CA ARG A 46 -6.23 -13.00 4.37
C ARG A 46 -5.14 -12.91 5.45
N THR A 47 -4.09 -13.73 5.36
CA THR A 47 -2.97 -13.70 6.30
C THR A 47 -2.21 -12.38 6.23
N PHE A 48 -2.04 -11.81 5.04
CA PHE A 48 -1.38 -10.51 4.83
C PHE A 48 -2.20 -9.33 5.34
N LEU A 49 -3.52 -9.45 5.27
CA LEU A 49 -4.43 -8.42 5.73
C LEU A 49 -4.38 -8.26 7.26
N SER A 50 -4.12 -9.34 7.99
CA SER A 50 -4.06 -9.37 9.46
C SER A 50 -3.04 -8.37 10.03
N PRO A 51 -1.73 -8.44 9.74
CA PRO A 51 -0.71 -7.55 10.31
C PRO A 51 -0.92 -6.08 9.92
N VAL A 52 -1.45 -5.83 8.72
CA VAL A 52 -1.74 -4.47 8.23
C VAL A 52 -2.87 -3.81 9.04
N ARG A 53 -3.92 -4.58 9.38
CA ARG A 53 -5.08 -4.08 10.13
C ARG A 53 -4.81 -4.03 11.63
N SER A 54 -4.17 -5.05 12.17
CA SER A 54 -3.93 -5.20 13.60
C SER A 54 -2.87 -4.25 14.14
N SER A 55 -1.93 -3.77 13.30
CA SER A 55 -0.83 -2.90 13.72
C SER A 55 -1.09 -1.41 13.46
N PRO A 56 -1.34 -0.58 14.50
CA PRO A 56 -1.40 0.88 14.35
C PRO A 56 -0.04 1.49 14.04
N ALA A 57 1.04 0.91 14.59
CA ALA A 57 2.41 1.41 14.39
C ALA A 57 2.86 1.29 12.93
N PHE A 58 2.55 0.15 12.28
CA PHE A 58 2.77 -0.03 10.85
C PHE A 58 2.04 1.04 10.04
N ARG A 59 0.74 1.25 10.29
CA ARG A 59 -0.07 2.24 9.55
C ARG A 59 0.43 3.67 9.71
N ARG A 60 0.95 4.04 10.90
CA ARG A 60 1.58 5.34 11.14
C ARG A 60 2.88 5.48 10.35
N SER A 61 3.74 4.47 10.42
CA SER A 61 5.04 4.47 9.72
C SER A 61 4.86 4.51 8.21
N PHE A 62 3.90 3.74 7.68
CA PHE A 62 3.55 3.76 6.26
C PHE A 62 3.08 5.15 5.82
N ARG A 63 2.21 5.82 6.58
CA ARG A 63 1.75 7.18 6.24
C ARG A 63 2.85 8.23 6.36
N ALA A 64 3.81 8.04 7.26
CA ALA A 64 4.95 8.94 7.41
C ALA A 64 5.93 8.80 6.23
N LEU A 65 6.17 7.56 5.77
CA LEU A 65 7.02 7.26 4.61
C LEU A 65 6.36 7.58 3.27
N HIS A 66 5.04 7.49 3.21
CA HIS A 66 4.23 7.78 2.04
C HIS A 66 3.26 8.93 2.34
N PRO A 67 3.76 10.18 2.42
CA PRO A 67 2.93 11.35 2.62
C PRO A 67 1.86 11.34 1.55
N SER A 68 0.61 11.22 1.97
CA SER A 68 -0.45 11.20 0.98
C SER A 68 -0.58 12.60 0.39
N PRO A 69 -0.68 12.76 -0.94
CA PRO A 69 -1.10 14.01 -1.55
C PRO A 69 -2.61 14.29 -1.32
N PHE A 70 -3.22 13.75 -0.26
CA PHE A 70 -4.60 14.04 0.09
C PHE A 70 -4.70 15.47 0.60
N VAL A 71 -5.24 16.34 -0.25
CA VAL A 71 -5.48 17.75 0.05
C VAL A 71 -6.70 17.96 0.98
N GLY A 72 -7.43 16.89 1.29
CA GLY A 72 -8.59 16.92 2.19
C GLY A 72 -9.35 15.60 2.26
N LEU A 73 -10.07 15.38 3.35
CA LEU A 73 -11.01 14.26 3.54
C LEU A 73 -12.42 14.82 3.71
N PHE A 74 -13.33 14.52 2.78
CA PHE A 74 -14.74 14.87 2.90
C PHE A 74 -15.52 13.74 3.56
N VAL A 75 -16.03 13.98 4.75
CA VAL A 75 -16.92 13.05 5.45
C VAL A 75 -18.33 13.63 5.43
N GLN A 76 -19.19 13.11 4.56
CA GLN A 76 -20.61 13.47 4.57
C GLN A 76 -21.32 12.66 5.66
N ARG A 77 -21.58 13.29 6.81
CA ARG A 77 -22.47 12.71 7.83
C ARG A 77 -23.92 12.88 7.37
N ARG A 78 -24.75 11.83 7.48
CA ARG A 78 -26.20 11.93 7.22
C ARG A 78 -26.78 13.06 8.07
N GLY A 79 -27.42 14.03 7.42
CA GLY A 79 -28.01 15.22 8.06
C GLY A 79 -27.12 16.46 8.14
N PHE A 80 -25.85 16.38 7.73
CA PHE A 80 -24.96 17.54 7.65
C PHE A 80 -25.17 18.27 6.31
N LYS A 81 -25.69 19.51 6.34
CA LYS A 81 -25.59 20.44 5.21
C LYS A 81 -24.17 21.02 5.23
N PRO A 82 -23.30 20.69 4.26
CA PRO A 82 -22.00 21.35 4.20
C PRO A 82 -22.25 22.82 3.87
N GLU A 83 -21.90 23.72 4.78
CA GLU A 83 -21.60 25.09 4.37
C GLU A 83 -20.45 24.99 3.37
N ALA A 84 -20.54 25.72 2.24
CA ALA A 84 -19.64 25.58 1.10
C ALA A 84 -18.18 25.58 1.57
N SER A 85 -17.61 24.39 1.72
CA SER A 85 -16.31 24.25 2.32
C SER A 85 -15.29 24.75 1.31
N SER A 86 -14.56 25.79 1.70
CA SER A 86 -13.47 26.37 0.92
C SER A 86 -12.26 25.43 0.91
N PHE A 87 -12.42 24.24 0.33
CA PHE A 87 -11.28 23.42 -0.03
C PHE A 87 -10.60 24.05 -1.24
N LYS A 88 -9.57 24.87 -0.98
CA LYS A 88 -8.58 25.18 -2.01
C LYS A 88 -7.63 24.01 -2.10
N ALA A 89 -7.95 23.10 -3.01
CA ALA A 89 -7.00 22.08 -3.39
C ALA A 89 -5.75 22.78 -3.95
N HIS A 90 -4.60 22.58 -3.30
CA HIS A 90 -3.29 22.77 -3.90
C HIS A 90 -3.14 21.75 -5.03
N HIS A 91 -3.78 22.01 -6.17
CA HIS A 91 -3.55 21.25 -7.39
C HIS A 91 -2.11 21.53 -7.84
N SER A 92 -1.22 20.54 -7.71
CA SER A 92 -0.17 20.37 -8.72
C SER A 92 -0.87 20.36 -10.07
N ARG A 93 -0.31 21.10 -11.03
CA ARG A 93 -0.91 21.41 -12.34
C ARG A 93 -1.67 20.19 -12.91
N PRO A 94 -2.92 20.37 -13.39
CA PRO A 94 -3.65 19.29 -14.04
C PRO A 94 -2.85 18.76 -15.23
N ASP A 95 -2.78 17.43 -15.31
CA ASP A 95 -2.26 16.71 -16.47
C ASP A 95 -3.13 17.05 -17.70
N PRO A 96 -2.55 17.60 -18.80
CA PRO A 96 -3.30 18.01 -19.99
C PRO A 96 -4.19 16.92 -20.59
N ASP A 97 -3.83 15.64 -20.40
CA ASP A 97 -4.58 14.51 -20.95
C ASP A 97 -5.90 14.24 -20.20
N PHE A 98 -6.03 14.71 -18.95
CA PHE A 98 -7.26 14.55 -18.18
C PHE A 98 -8.43 15.42 -18.71
N GLU A 99 -8.13 16.62 -19.20
CA GLU A 99 -9.12 17.51 -19.84
C GLU A 99 -9.61 16.98 -21.19
N ALA A 100 -8.74 16.29 -21.94
CA ALA A 100 -9.11 15.65 -23.20
C ALA A 100 -10.12 14.52 -22.98
N ALA A 101 -9.98 13.75 -21.90
CA ALA A 101 -10.92 12.68 -21.54
C ALA A 101 -12.28 13.23 -21.05
N ALA A 102 -12.29 14.35 -20.33
CA ALA A 102 -13.52 14.95 -19.81
C ALA A 102 -14.41 15.60 -20.88
N ARG A 103 -13.82 16.06 -22.00
CA ARG A 103 -14.56 16.68 -23.12
C ARG A 103 -15.19 15.65 -24.08
N GLY A 104 -14.90 14.36 -23.91
CA GLY A 104 -15.33 13.29 -24.84
C GLY A 104 -16.70 12.67 -24.57
N GLY A 105 -17.52 13.22 -23.68
CA GLY A 105 -18.88 12.72 -23.42
C GLY A 105 -19.95 13.63 -24.01
N ASP A 106 -20.53 13.20 -25.13
CA ASP A 106 -21.71 13.77 -25.81
C ASP A 106 -22.95 13.83 -24.90
#